data_AF-A0A2A2TQV6-F1
#
_entry.id   AF-A0A2A2TQV6-F1
#
_cell.length_a   1.000
_cell.length_b   1.000
_cell.length_c   1.000
_cell.angle_alpha   90.00
_cell.angle_beta   90.00
_cell.angle_gamma   90.00
#
_symmetry.space_group_name_H-M   'P 1'
#
loop_
_entity.id
_entity.type
_entity.pdbx_description
1 polymer ?
#
loop_
_entity_poly.entity_id
_entity_poly.type
_entity_poly.pdbx_seq_one_letter_code
_entity_poly.pdbx_strand_id
1 'polypeptide(L)' 'MSDYQLEASLIVLGKEYERAKKDGKESFSMHVSFFDGLDTNYHLQEFAKLYPVRIARLKSDQITFLID' A
#
# COMPACT_ATOMS: atom_id res chain seq x y z
N MET A 1 -12.82 13.48 -2.87
CA MET A 1 -12.39 12.51 -3.90
C MET A 1 -13.35 11.33 -3.85
N SER A 2 -13.66 10.71 -4.98
CA SER A 2 -14.67 9.64 -5.05
C SER A 2 -14.16 8.37 -4.35
N ASP A 3 -15.00 7.75 -3.53
CA ASP A 3 -14.75 6.45 -2.86
C ASP A 3 -14.20 5.38 -3.82
N TYR A 4 -14.52 5.47 -5.12
CA TYR A 4 -14.02 4.58 -6.15
C TYR A 4 -12.49 4.52 -6.24
N GLN A 5 -11.80 5.66 -6.13
CA GLN A 5 -10.34 5.69 -6.22
C GLN A 5 -9.70 5.05 -4.98
N LEU A 6 -10.32 5.26 -3.81
CA LEU A 6 -9.89 4.62 -2.57
C LEU A 6 -10.05 3.10 -2.68
N GLU A 7 -11.25 2.62 -3.03
CA GLU A 7 -11.53 1.19 -3.20
C GLU A 7 -10.58 0.53 -4.19
N ALA A 8 -10.36 1.14 -5.36
CA ALA A 8 -9.43 0.63 -6.36
C ALA A 8 -8.00 0.49 -5.81
N SER A 9 -7.53 1.50 -5.06
CA SER A 9 -6.20 1.45 -4.45
C SER A 9 -6.08 0.35 -3.39
N LEU A 10 -7.10 0.18 -2.54
CA LEU A 10 -7.12 -0.83 -1.49
C LEU A 10 -7.14 -2.26 -2.07
N ILE A 11 -7.86 -2.47 -3.18
CA ILE A 11 -7.87 -3.76 -3.88
C ILE A 11 -6.47 -4.11 -4.40
N VAL A 12 -5.75 -3.16 -4.99
CA VAL A 12 -4.40 -3.40 -5.53
C VAL A 12 -3.41 -3.67 -4.38
N LEU A 13 -3.41 -2.82 -3.35
CA LEU A 13 -2.53 -2.98 -2.20
C LEU A 13 -2.80 -4.29 -1.45
N GLY A 14 -4.07 -4.67 -1.30
CA GLY A 14 -4.47 -5.94 -0.69
C GLY A 14 -3.98 -7.15 -1.49
N LYS A 15 -4.06 -7.12 -2.82
CA LYS A 15 -3.51 -8.19 -3.67
C LYS A 15 -2.00 -8.34 -3.53
N GLU A 16 -1.26 -7.22 -3.48
CA GLU A 16 0.19 -7.25 -3.30
C GLU A 16 0.57 -7.76 -1.90
N TYR A 17 -0.19 -7.37 -0.86
CA TYR A 17 -0.01 -7.91 0.49
C TYR A 17 -0.23 -9.43 0.56
N GLU A 18 -1.35 -9.94 0.03
CA GLU A 18 -1.65 -11.37 0.03
C GLU A 18 -0.61 -12.17 -0.74
N ARG A 19 -0.15 -11.62 -1.88
CA ARG A 19 0.95 -12.20 -2.65
C ARG A 19 2.24 -12.24 -1.84
N ALA A 20 2.61 -11.14 -1.20
CA ALA A 20 3.82 -11.07 -0.38
C ALA A 20 3.78 -12.06 0.79
N LYS A 21 2.63 -12.19 1.48
CA LYS A 21 2.46 -13.21 2.53
C LYS A 21 2.55 -14.64 2.00
N LYS A 22 1.91 -14.92 0.87
CA LYS A 22 1.97 -16.24 0.23
C LYS A 22 3.40 -16.60 -0.19
N ASP A 23 4.17 -15.62 -0.64
CA ASP A 23 5.57 -15.78 -1.03
C ASP A 23 6.54 -15.83 0.18
N GLY A 24 6.03 -15.69 1.42
CA GLY A 24 6.85 -15.66 2.64
C GLY A 24 7.72 -14.41 2.77
N LYS A 25 7.35 -13.31 2.11
CA LYS A 25 8.07 -12.03 2.18
C LYS A 25 7.68 -11.25 3.41
N GLU A 26 8.66 -10.60 4.02
CA GLU A 26 8.47 -9.69 5.16
C GLU A 26 8.05 -8.28 4.72
N SER A 27 8.12 -7.97 3.43
CA SER A 27 7.72 -6.66 2.90
C SER A 27 7.39 -6.68 1.41
N PHE A 28 6.67 -5.66 0.97
CA PHE A 28 6.51 -5.31 -0.45
C PHE A 28 6.67 -3.80 -0.63
N SER A 29 6.80 -3.34 -1.88
CA SER A 29 6.97 -1.92 -2.18
C SER A 29 6.19 -1.51 -3.41
N MET A 30 5.64 -0.31 -3.38
CA MET A 30 4.94 0.33 -4.49
C MET A 30 5.70 1.58 -4.94
N HIS A 31 5.77 1.83 -6.24
CA HIS A 31 6.31 3.09 -6.73
C HIS A 31 5.37 4.26 -6.36
N VAL A 32 5.92 5.41 -5.99
CA VAL A 32 5.14 6.58 -5.54
C VAL A 32 4.12 7.06 -6.59
N SER A 33 4.43 6.87 -7.88
CA SER A 33 3.55 7.26 -8.98
C SER A 33 2.22 6.49 -9.02
N PHE A 34 2.10 5.38 -8.29
CA PHE A 34 0.83 4.69 -8.11
C PHE A 34 -0.24 5.61 -7.48
N PHE A 35 0.20 6.57 -6.66
CA PHE A 35 -0.67 7.52 -5.98
C PHE A 35 -0.72 8.89 -6.67
N ASP A 36 -0.23 9.02 -7.91
CA ASP A 36 -0.26 10.30 -8.63
C ASP A 36 -1.71 10.76 -8.84
N GLY A 37 -1.99 12.00 -8.41
CA GLY A 37 -3.35 12.57 -8.43
C GLY A 37 -4.29 12.06 -7.33
N LEU A 38 -3.78 11.27 -6.37
CA LEU A 38 -4.50 10.80 -5.19
C LEU A 38 -3.98 11.43 -3.91
N ASP A 39 -4.81 11.44 -2.86
CA ASP A 39 -4.33 11.74 -1.50
C ASP A 39 -3.59 10.51 -0.97
N THR A 40 -2.28 10.44 -1.24
CA THR A 40 -1.43 9.32 -0.85
C THR A 40 -1.57 9.00 0.64
N ASN A 41 -1.58 10.01 1.51
CA ASN A 41 -1.63 9.79 2.95
C ASN A 41 -2.94 9.17 3.39
N TYR A 42 -4.06 9.66 2.86
CA TYR A 42 -5.38 9.09 3.15
C TYR A 42 -5.47 7.62 2.73
N HIS A 43 -5.03 7.29 1.50
CA HIS A 43 -5.08 5.92 0.99
C HIS A 43 -4.17 4.96 1.79
N LEU A 44 -2.98 5.43 2.19
CA LEU A 44 -2.07 4.66 3.03
C LEU A 44 -2.63 4.41 4.44
N GLN A 45 -3.30 5.41 5.04
CA GLN A 45 -3.94 5.27 6.34
C GLN A 45 -5.11 4.30 6.32
N GLU A 46 -5.97 4.39 5.31
CA GLU A 46 -7.08 3.44 5.15
C GLU A 46 -6.57 2.01 4.92
N PHE A 47 -5.50 1.85 4.15
CA PHE A 47 -4.87 0.54 3.96
C PHE A 47 -4.31 -0.04 5.27
N ALA A 48 -3.58 0.76 6.06
CA ALA A 48 -2.99 0.33 7.33
C ALA A 48 -4.04 0.00 8.42
N LYS A 49 -5.30 0.43 8.27
CA LYS A 49 -6.41 0.02 9.15
C LYS A 49 -6.90 -1.39 8.84
N LEU A 50 -6.76 -1.84 7.60
CA LEU A 50 -7.29 -3.12 7.12
C LEU A 50 -6.26 -4.25 7.20
N TYR A 51 -4.98 -3.93 7.05
CA TYR A 51 -3.90 -4.91 6.99
C TYR A 51 -2.82 -4.63 8.04
N PRO A 52 -2.26 -5.66 8.69
CA PRO A 52 -1.20 -5.51 9.69
C PRO A 52 0.13 -5.19 8.99
N VAL A 53 0.29 -3.92 8.63
CA VAL A 53 1.50 -3.42 7.96
C VAL A 53 2.02 -2.16 8.62
N ARG A 54 3.34 -1.99 8.59
CA ARG A 54 4.02 -0.74 8.90
C ARG A 54 4.54 -0.11 7.62
N ILE A 55 4.24 1.18 7.43
CA ILE A 55 4.60 1.90 6.21
C ILE A 55 5.90 2.65 6.44
N ALA A 56 6.91 2.37 5.61
CA ALA A 56 8.23 2.96 5.66
C ALA A 56 8.61 3.54 4.29
N ARG A 57 9.35 4.65 4.30
CA ARG A 57 9.90 5.25 3.08
C ARG A 57 11.39 4.98 3.01
N LEU A 58 11.75 3.78 2.57
CA LEU A 58 13.14 3.33 2.49
C LEU A 58 13.86 3.86 1.23
N LYS A 59 13.10 4.16 0.17
CA LYS A 59 13.60 4.78 -1.07
C LYS A 59 12.72 5.97 -1.44
N SER A 60 13.30 6.98 -2.09
CA SER A 60 12.59 8.22 -2.43
C SER A 60 11.43 8.00 -3.41
N ASP A 61 11.56 7.01 -4.28
CA ASP A 61 10.62 6.65 -5.35
C ASP A 61 9.64 5.53 -4.94
N GLN A 62 9.76 4.99 -3.73
CA GLN A 62 8.95 3.85 -3.28
C GLN A 62 8.36 4.04 -1.89
N ILE A 63 7.22 3.41 -1.70
CA ILE A 63 6.57 3.23 -0.40
C ILE A 63 6.69 1.76 -0.06
N THR A 64 7.38 1.45 1.02
CA THR A 64 7.60 0.09 1.51
C THR A 64 6.60 -0.24 2.60
N PHE A 65 5.97 -1.40 2.48
CA PHE A 65 5.02 -1.94 3.45
C PHE A 65 5.67 -3.15 4.10
N LEU A 66 6.02 -3.02 5.38
CA LEU A 66 6.55 -4.08 6.23
C LEU A 66 5.37 -4.88 6.77
N ILE A 67 5.38 -6.19 6.58
CA ILE A 67 4.31 -7.10 7.00
C ILE A 67 4.62 -7.58 8.42
N ASP A 68 3.62 -7.47 9.32
CA ASP A 68 3.68 -8.03 10.67
C ASP A 68 3.09 -9.46 10.76
#